data_AF-A0A7Y5T8N6-F1
#
_entry.id   AF-A0A7Y5T8N6-F1
#
_cell.length_a   1.000
_cell.length_b   1.000
_cell.length_c   1.000
_cell.angle_alpha   90.00
_cell.angle_beta   90.00
_cell.angle_gamma   90.00
#
_symmetry.space_group_name_H-M   'P 1'
#
loop_
_entity.id
_entity.type
_entity.pdbx_description
1 polymer ?
#
loop_
_entity_poly.entity_id
_entity_poly.type
_entity_poly.pdbx_seq_one_letter_code
_entity_poly.pdbx_strand_id
1 'polypeptide(L)'
;LVPTAQSGPAVRLAGAGAVLELGATETMTHRLGMVAEPYQQGRSGRLMKVARGLTLAGLGLSVLGPRSRWGRAAAGAAYVAGSVVTRFGVFEAGLASARDPKYTVEPQRARLNERRRIG
;
A
#
# COMPACT_ATOMS: atom_id res chain seq x y z
N LEU A 1 15.45 -24.93 -0.61
CA LEU A 1 14.95 -24.16 -1.78
C LEU A 1 14.35 -25.14 -2.78
N VAL A 2 13.10 -24.93 -3.19
CA VAL A 2 12.31 -25.86 -4.02
C VAL A 2 12.79 -25.81 -5.49
N PRO A 3 12.87 -26.95 -6.22
CA PRO A 3 13.20 -26.97 -7.64
C PRO A 3 12.32 -26.03 -8.47
N THR A 4 12.89 -25.40 -9.50
CA THR A 4 12.22 -24.39 -10.36
C THR A 4 10.94 -24.90 -11.03
N ALA A 5 10.85 -26.22 -11.26
CA ALA A 5 9.67 -26.88 -11.83
C ALA A 5 8.45 -26.92 -10.87
N GLN A 6 8.67 -26.87 -9.56
CA GLN A 6 7.59 -26.97 -8.55
C GLN A 6 7.17 -25.61 -7.99
N SER A 7 7.70 -24.52 -8.53
CA SER A 7 7.56 -23.22 -7.88
C SER A 7 6.33 -22.40 -8.33
N GLY A 8 5.46 -22.99 -9.16
CA GLY A 8 4.23 -22.38 -9.65
C GLY A 8 3.27 -21.92 -8.54
N PRO A 9 3.00 -22.72 -7.49
CA PRO A 9 2.15 -22.31 -6.37
C PRO A 9 2.68 -21.07 -5.64
N ALA A 10 3.99 -20.99 -5.42
CA ALA A 10 4.61 -19.84 -4.76
C ALA A 10 4.47 -18.55 -5.58
N VAL A 11 4.57 -18.63 -6.91
CA VAL A 11 4.37 -17.47 -7.81
C VAL A 11 2.92 -17.01 -7.80
N ARG A 12 1.97 -17.95 -7.84
CA ARG A 12 0.53 -17.62 -7.75
C ARG A 12 0.18 -16.97 -6.42
N LEU A 13 0.71 -17.50 -5.31
CA LEU A 13 0.50 -16.95 -3.98
C LEU A 13 1.10 -15.54 -3.85
N ALA A 14 2.31 -15.33 -4.37
CA ALA A 14 2.93 -14.00 -4.39
C ALA A 14 2.11 -13.00 -5.23
N GLY A 15 1.62 -13.44 -6.40
CA GLY A 15 0.74 -12.62 -7.24
C GLY A 15 -0.58 -12.27 -6.55
N ALA A 16 -1.22 -13.24 -5.89
CA ALA A 16 -2.42 -13.00 -5.11
C ALA A 16 -2.16 -12.01 -3.95
N GLY A 17 -1.05 -12.19 -3.22
CA GLY A 17 -0.63 -11.27 -2.17
C GLY A 17 -0.40 -9.84 -2.68
N ALA A 18 0.24 -9.69 -3.84
CA ALA A 18 0.47 -8.39 -4.46
C ALA A 18 -0.85 -7.69 -4.86
N VAL A 19 -1.81 -8.45 -5.43
CA VAL A 19 -3.14 -7.93 -5.75
C VAL A 19 -3.88 -7.50 -4.48
N LEU A 20 -3.81 -8.31 -3.42
CA LEU A 20 -4.41 -7.98 -2.13
C LEU A 20 -3.77 -6.73 -1.52
N GLU A 21 -2.45 -6.58 -1.56
CA GLU A 21 -1.75 -5.42 -1.03
C GLU A 21 -2.17 -4.14 -1.78
N LEU A 22 -2.10 -4.15 -3.11
CA LEU A 22 -2.48 -2.99 -3.94
C LEU A 22 -3.97 -2.64 -3.77
N GLY A 23 -4.84 -3.64 -3.78
CA GLY A 23 -6.28 -3.46 -3.59
C GLY A 23 -6.63 -2.94 -2.21
N ALA A 24 -5.97 -3.43 -1.16
CA ALA A 24 -6.16 -2.93 0.21
C ALA A 24 -5.72 -1.48 0.34
N THR A 25 -4.56 -1.10 -0.21
CA THR A 25 -4.08 0.29 -0.19
C THR A 25 -5.05 1.21 -0.93
N GLU A 26 -5.51 0.83 -2.12
CA GLU A 26 -6.45 1.64 -2.92
C GLU A 26 -7.82 1.78 -2.22
N THR A 27 -8.34 0.69 -1.67
CA THR A 27 -9.60 0.70 -0.92
C THR A 27 -9.50 1.58 0.32
N MET A 28 -8.38 1.50 1.05
CA MET A 28 -8.10 2.35 2.20
C MET A 28 -8.10 3.83 1.81
N THR A 29 -7.37 4.21 0.76
CA THR A 29 -7.32 5.61 0.31
C THR A 29 -8.68 6.12 -0.16
N HIS A 30 -9.46 5.29 -0.85
CA HIS A 30 -10.81 5.68 -1.29
C HIS A 30 -11.78 5.86 -0.11
N ARG A 31 -11.71 5.00 0.90
CA ARG A 31 -12.57 5.09 2.10
C ARG A 31 -12.21 6.26 3.02
N LEU A 32 -10.97 6.73 3.00
CA LEU A 32 -10.51 7.83 3.85
C LEU A 32 -11.03 9.21 3.38
N GLY A 33 -11.49 9.34 2.13
CA GLY A 33 -12.07 10.59 1.61
C GLY A 33 -11.14 11.79 1.83
N MET A 34 -11.63 12.86 2.48
CA MET A 34 -10.82 14.06 2.76
C MET A 34 -9.59 13.79 3.65
N VAL A 35 -9.56 12.69 4.41
CA VAL A 35 -8.42 12.31 5.27
C VAL A 35 -7.42 11.40 4.53
N ALA A 36 -7.62 11.17 3.23
CA ALA A 36 -6.66 10.45 2.38
C ALA A 36 -5.47 11.33 1.97
N GLU A 37 -5.58 12.66 2.11
CA GLU A 37 -4.57 13.63 1.69
C GLU A 37 -3.15 13.30 2.22
N PRO A 38 -2.96 12.91 3.50
CA PRO A 38 -1.66 12.50 4.02
C PRO A 38 -1.09 11.24 3.36
N TYR A 39 -1.91 10.37 2.78
CA TYR A 39 -1.42 9.18 2.06
C TYR A 39 -0.96 9.50 0.64
N GLN A 40 -1.31 10.66 0.09
CA GLN A 40 -1.01 11.04 -1.29
C GLN A 40 0.09 12.10 -1.37
N GLN A 41 0.23 12.92 -0.33
CA GLN A 41 1.18 14.04 -0.30
C GLN A 41 2.36 13.79 0.64
N GLY A 42 3.38 14.66 0.52
CA GLY A 42 4.54 14.66 1.40
C GLY A 42 5.34 13.35 1.39
N ARG A 43 5.96 13.05 2.54
CA ARG A 43 6.85 11.90 2.70
C ARG A 43 6.10 10.56 2.59
N SER A 44 4.95 10.44 3.24
CA SER A 44 4.07 9.28 3.21
C SER A 44 3.59 8.96 1.79
N GLY A 45 3.16 9.96 1.02
CA GLY A 45 2.81 9.79 -0.40
C GLY A 45 3.96 9.26 -1.25
N ARG A 46 5.19 9.73 -1.01
CA ARG A 46 6.37 9.19 -1.69
C ARG A 46 6.64 7.73 -1.31
N LEU A 47 6.50 7.37 -0.04
CA LEU A 47 6.64 5.97 0.42
C LEU A 47 5.58 5.07 -0.22
N MET A 48 4.32 5.50 -0.27
CA MET A 48 3.23 4.77 -0.94
C MET A 48 3.53 4.51 -2.42
N LYS A 49 4.03 5.53 -3.15
CA LYS A 49 4.43 5.38 -4.57
C LYS A 49 5.60 4.40 -4.75
N VAL A 50 6.61 4.48 -3.88
CA VAL A 50 7.77 3.56 -3.91
C VAL A 50 7.32 2.13 -3.61
N ALA A 51 6.48 1.93 -2.60
CA ALA A 51 5.93 0.61 -2.27
C ALA A 51 5.15 0.00 -3.44
N ARG A 52 4.25 0.78 -4.05
CA ARG A 52 3.51 0.37 -5.26
C ARG A 52 4.47 -0.02 -6.40
N GLY A 53 5.52 0.78 -6.61
CA GLY A 53 6.56 0.48 -7.61
C GLY A 53 7.29 -0.84 -7.33
N LEU A 54 7.66 -1.10 -6.07
CA LEU A 54 8.32 -2.34 -5.65
C LEU A 54 7.42 -3.57 -5.84
N THR A 55 6.14 -3.47 -5.48
CA THR A 55 5.17 -4.56 -5.66
C THR A 55 4.93 -4.86 -7.15
N LEU A 56 4.81 -3.84 -7.99
CA LEU A 56 4.69 -4.00 -9.45
C LEU A 56 5.98 -4.58 -10.07
N ALA A 57 7.15 -4.14 -9.60
CA ALA A 57 8.43 -4.71 -10.03
C ALA A 57 8.55 -6.19 -9.61
N GLY A 58 8.13 -6.54 -8.40
CA GLY A 58 8.06 -7.93 -7.93
C GLY A 58 7.16 -8.79 -8.83
N LEU A 59 6.00 -8.27 -9.24
CA LEU A 59 5.10 -8.92 -10.20
C LEU A 59 5.77 -9.14 -11.55
N GLY A 60 6.38 -8.10 -12.13
CA GLY A 60 7.12 -8.19 -13.38
C GLY A 60 8.25 -9.23 -13.33
N LEU A 61 9.05 -9.22 -12.26
CA LEU A 61 10.14 -10.17 -12.05
C LEU A 61 9.63 -11.61 -11.86
N SER A 62 8.45 -11.78 -11.25
CA SER A 62 7.82 -13.09 -11.08
C SER A 62 7.39 -13.71 -12.41
N VAL A 63 6.96 -12.89 -13.37
CA VAL A 63 6.53 -13.32 -14.71
C VAL A 63 7.72 -13.52 -15.65
N LEU A 64 8.71 -12.63 -15.62
CA LEU A 64 9.85 -12.62 -16.55
C LEU A 64 11.02 -13.49 -16.08
N GLY A 65 11.18 -13.69 -14.77
CA GLY A 65 12.31 -14.41 -14.17
C GLY A 65 12.07 -15.85 -13.68
N PRO A 66 11.02 -16.62 -14.07
CA PRO A 66 10.67 -17.87 -13.38
C PRO A 66 11.76 -18.95 -13.49
N ARG A 67 12.63 -18.86 -14.51
CA ARG A 67 13.71 -19.81 -14.78
C ARG A 67 15.04 -19.47 -14.09
N SER A 68 15.21 -18.28 -13.55
CA SER A 68 16.45 -17.85 -12.89
C SER A 68 16.29 -17.81 -11.38
N ARG A 69 17.16 -18.50 -10.65
CA ARG A 69 17.21 -18.44 -9.17
C ARG A 69 17.31 -17.01 -8.64
N TRP A 70 18.07 -16.16 -9.34
CA TRP A 70 18.27 -14.76 -8.97
C TRP A 70 17.04 -13.91 -9.26
N GLY A 71 16.35 -14.18 -10.37
CA GLY A 71 15.09 -13.49 -10.69
C GLY A 71 14.01 -13.74 -9.63
N ARG A 72 13.90 -14.98 -9.14
CA ARG A 72 12.95 -15.34 -8.07
C ARG A 72 13.31 -14.69 -6.73
N ALA A 73 14.60 -14.67 -6.38
CA ALA A 73 15.07 -14.01 -5.16
C ALA A 73 14.82 -12.50 -5.20
N ALA A 74 15.10 -11.86 -6.35
CA ALA A 74 14.83 -10.45 -6.57
C ALA A 74 13.33 -10.13 -6.50
N ALA A 75 12.47 -10.97 -7.07
CA ALA A 75 11.01 -10.81 -6.97
C ALA A 75 10.54 -10.86 -5.50
N GLY A 76 10.99 -11.87 -4.75
CA GLY A 76 10.68 -12.00 -3.33
C GLY A 76 11.17 -10.80 -2.50
N ALA A 77 12.39 -10.35 -2.73
CA ALA A 77 12.95 -9.17 -2.07
C ALA A 77 12.16 -7.90 -2.40
N ALA A 78 11.73 -7.73 -3.65
CA ALA A 78 10.90 -6.61 -4.07
C ALA A 78 9.55 -6.60 -3.36
N TYR A 79 8.86 -7.75 -3.26
CA TYR A 79 7.60 -7.84 -2.50
C TYR A 79 7.78 -7.53 -1.01
N VAL A 80 8.81 -8.08 -0.37
CA VAL A 80 9.08 -7.84 1.06
C VAL A 80 9.41 -6.37 1.29
N ALA A 81 10.28 -5.78 0.48
CA ALA A 81 10.62 -4.37 0.56
C ALA A 81 9.40 -3.49 0.33
N GLY A 82 8.56 -3.79 -0.67
CA GLY A 82 7.28 -3.11 -0.91
C GLY A 82 6.40 -3.12 0.33
N SER A 83 6.18 -4.30 0.91
CA SER A 83 5.36 -4.48 2.11
C SER A 83 5.89 -3.73 3.34
N VAL A 84 7.21 -3.66 3.52
CA VAL A 84 7.82 -2.87 4.60
C VAL A 84 7.63 -1.38 4.35
N VAL A 85 7.87 -0.90 3.13
CA VAL A 85 7.68 0.51 2.77
C VAL A 85 6.20 0.92 2.91
N THR A 86 5.26 0.04 2.56
CA THR A 86 3.82 0.27 2.78
C THR A 86 3.55 0.56 4.26
N ARG A 87 4.06 -0.29 5.18
CA ARG A 87 3.86 -0.09 6.63
C ARG A 87 4.43 1.25 7.11
N PHE A 88 5.63 1.62 6.67
CA PHE A 88 6.22 2.91 7.04
C PHE A 88 5.44 4.10 6.47
N GLY A 89 4.92 4.01 5.25
CA GLY A 89 4.12 5.08 4.68
C GLY A 89 2.78 5.26 5.40
N VAL A 90 2.15 4.18 5.88
CA VAL A 90 0.94 4.24 6.72
C VAL A 90 1.25 4.91 8.07
N PHE A 91 2.39 4.56 8.68
CA PHE A 91 2.83 5.17 9.94
C PHE A 91 3.07 6.68 9.80
N GLU A 92 3.81 7.10 8.77
CA GLU A 92 4.07 8.52 8.48
C GLU A 92 2.78 9.27 8.13
N ALA A 93 1.85 8.65 7.40
CA ALA A 93 0.55 9.23 7.12
C ALA A 93 -0.26 9.45 8.42
N GLY A 94 -0.24 8.48 9.34
CA GLY A 94 -0.87 8.61 10.66
C GLY A 94 -0.29 9.76 11.49
N LEU A 95 1.04 9.91 11.50
CA LEU A 95 1.73 11.03 12.15
C LEU A 95 1.34 12.38 11.54
N ALA A 96 1.27 12.47 10.22
CA ALA A 96 0.85 13.69 9.52
C ALA A 96 -0.61 14.04 9.82
N SER A 97 -1.51 13.05 9.79
CA SER A 97 -2.92 13.22 10.17
C SER A 97 -3.08 13.70 11.61
N ALA A 98 -2.27 13.19 12.55
CA ALA A 98 -2.34 13.57 13.96
C ALA A 98 -1.84 14.99 14.24
N ARG A 99 -0.93 15.51 13.40
CA ARG A 99 -0.32 16.84 13.57
C ARG A 99 -1.15 17.97 12.97
N ASP A 100 -2.03 17.68 12.02
CA ASP A 100 -2.84 18.70 11.35
C ASP A 100 -4.29 18.70 11.91
N PRO A 101 -4.70 19.77 12.63
CA PRO A 101 -6.03 19.91 13.19
C PRO A 101 -7.16 19.83 12.16
N LYS A 102 -6.88 20.10 10.88
CA LYS A 102 -7.84 19.95 9.77
C LYS A 102 -8.40 18.53 9.70
N TYR A 103 -7.61 17.50 10.03
CA TYR A 103 -8.09 16.11 9.97
C TYR A 103 -8.75 15.62 11.26
N THR A 104 -8.73 16.41 12.33
CA THR A 104 -9.41 16.08 13.59
C THR A 104 -10.64 16.94 13.83
N VAL A 105 -10.60 18.25 13.55
CA VAL A 105 -11.64 19.22 13.93
C VAL A 105 -12.68 19.46 12.84
N GLU A 106 -12.29 19.56 11.56
CA GLU A 106 -13.23 19.80 10.45
C GLU A 106 -14.28 18.68 10.31
N PRO A 107 -13.92 17.37 10.39
CA PRO A 107 -14.92 16.31 10.31
C PRO A 107 -15.94 16.37 11.44
N GLN A 108 -15.51 16.80 12.63
CA GLN A 108 -16.38 16.96 13.79
C GLN A 108 -17.35 18.15 13.59
N ARG A 109 -16.85 19.27 13.07
CA ARG A 109 -17.68 20.43 12.71
C ARG A 109 -18.71 20.11 11.64
N ALA A 110 -18.32 19.36 10.60
CA ALA A 110 -19.24 18.93 9.55
C ALA A 110 -20.40 18.09 10.12
N ARG A 111 -20.11 17.11 10.99
CA ARG A 111 -21.14 16.28 11.65
C ARG A 111 -22.08 17.11 12.54
N LEU A 112 -21.55 18.12 13.25
CA LEU A 112 -22.36 19.01 14.09
C LEU A 112 -23.28 19.90 13.26
N ASN A 113 -22.77 20.47 12.16
CA ASN A 113 -23.56 21.29 11.25
C ASN A 113 -24.67 20.49 10.57
N GLU A 114 -24.39 19.24 10.20
CA GLU A 114 -25.38 18.35 9.60
C GLU A 114 -26.50 18.05 10.60
N ARG A 115 -26.18 17.69 11.85
CA ARG A 115 -27.18 17.53 12.93
C ARG A 115 -28.04 18.79 13.14
N ARG A 116 -27.44 19.98 13.08
CA ARG A 116 -28.13 21.27 13.22
C ARG A 116 -29.03 21.61 12.02
N ARG A 117 -28.86 20.92 10.89
CA ARG A 117 -29.67 21.09 9.69
C ARG A 117 -30.91 20.18 9.68
N ILE A 118 -30.87 19.06 10.42
CA ILE A 118 -31.95 18.06 10.48
C ILE A 118 -32.85 18.23 11.72
N GLY A 119 -32.40 18.96 12.74
CA GLY A 119 -33.21 19.36 13.90
C GLY A 119 -33.64 20.81 13.78
#